data_AF-A0A661UCD0-F1
#
_entry.id   AF-A0A661UCD0-F1
#
_cell.length_a   1.000
_cell.length_b   1.000
_cell.length_c   1.000
_cell.angle_alpha   90.00
_cell.angle_beta   90.00
_cell.angle_gamma   90.00
#
_symmetry.space_group_name_H-M   'P 1'
#
loop_
_entity.id
_entity.type
_entity.pdbx_description
1 polymer ?
#
loop_
_entity_poly.entity_id
_entity_poly.type
_entity_poly.pdbx_seq_one_letter_code
_entity_poly.pdbx_strand_id
1 'polypeptide(L)'
;MGASRNRVLLIILFGVVFASLVYLAASSPSKPPYGTLGDGQAKLHDRHTEAGRHSESETTERAAVPSSKPADKVIVYYFHPRSRDFSGRLMESFVKDALEKDFGADLKRGRLVFRSVNTDKPENRHFIDDYGLHIRSVVLSESLGGRELRHKNLVRVWALLRYKDKLQKYIQGEVRAYLEAQ
;
A
#
# COMPACT_ATOMS: atom_id res chain seq x y z
N MET A 1 4.10 42.19 40.17
CA MET A 1 4.11 42.12 38.69
C MET A 1 5.56 42.10 38.24
N GLY A 2 6.11 41.14 37.48
CA GLY A 2 5.56 40.04 36.70
C GLY A 2 6.45 39.91 35.48
N ALA A 3 7.44 38.98 35.46
CA ALA A 3 8.22 38.66 34.25
C ALA A 3 9.20 37.47 34.42
N SER A 4 8.89 36.42 35.17
CA SER A 4 9.81 35.27 35.27
C SER A 4 9.18 33.88 35.23
N ARG A 5 7.85 33.77 35.20
CA ARG A 5 7.15 32.46 35.21
C ARG A 5 7.06 31.76 33.86
N ASN A 6 7.41 32.41 32.74
CA ASN A 6 7.21 31.87 31.39
C ASN A 6 8.49 31.46 30.64
N ARG A 7 9.67 31.52 31.26
CA ARG A 7 10.92 31.06 30.61
C ARG A 7 11.36 29.65 31.04
N VAL A 8 10.92 29.18 32.21
CA VAL A 8 11.22 27.82 32.68
C VAL A 8 10.26 26.79 32.07
N LEU A 9 9.05 27.18 31.68
CA LEU A 9 8.08 26.28 31.04
C LEU A 9 8.42 25.95 29.57
N LEU A 10 9.33 26.70 28.94
CA LEU A 10 9.65 26.55 27.50
C LEU A 10 10.83 25.60 27.24
N ILE A 11 11.60 25.23 28.27
CA ILE A 11 12.76 24.33 28.14
C ILE A 11 12.38 22.86 28.41
N ILE A 12 11.30 22.61 29.16
CA ILE A 12 10.85 21.23 29.45
C ILE A 12 10.07 20.62 28.26
N LEU A 13 9.55 21.42 27.33
CA LEU A 13 8.83 20.91 26.15
C LEU A 13 9.74 20.42 25.00
N PHE A 14 11.04 20.72 25.04
CA PHE A 14 12.01 20.25 24.03
C PHE A 14 12.81 19.01 24.47
N GLY A 15 12.79 18.64 25.75
CA GLY A 15 13.52 17.48 26.27
C GLY A 15 12.85 16.12 26.01
N VAL A 16 11.54 16.08 25.74
CA VAL A 16 10.81 14.82 25.51
C VAL A 16 10.77 14.44 24.02
N VAL A 17 11.04 15.38 23.11
CA VAL A 17 11.08 15.09 21.65
C VAL A 17 12.38 14.41 21.22
N PHE A 18 13.48 14.58 21.97
CA PHE A 18 14.77 13.97 21.59
C PHE A 18 15.01 12.57 22.17
N ALA A 19 14.29 12.17 23.23
CA ALA A 19 14.46 10.84 23.83
C ALA A 19 13.77 9.70 23.03
N SER A 20 12.83 10.02 22.13
CA SER A 20 12.21 9.01 21.25
C SER A 20 12.96 8.76 19.94
N LEU A 21 13.98 9.55 19.61
CA LEU A 21 14.75 9.39 18.37
C LEU A 21 15.90 8.37 18.48
N VAL A 22 16.23 7.89 19.68
CA VAL A 22 17.31 6.92 19.89
C VAL A 22 16.81 5.48 20.00
N TYR A 23 15.54 5.24 20.33
CA TYR A 23 15.04 3.85 20.51
C TYR A 23 14.57 3.16 19.23
N LEU A 24 14.45 3.86 18.10
CA LEU A 24 14.03 3.26 16.81
C LEU A 24 15.20 2.96 15.86
N ALA A 25 16.43 2.88 16.38
CA ALA A 25 17.61 2.51 15.60
C ALA A 25 17.99 1.02 15.72
N ALA A 26 17.26 0.22 16.53
CA ALA A 26 17.67 -1.15 16.87
C ALA A 26 16.76 -2.28 16.38
N SER A 27 15.74 -1.99 15.54
CA SER A 27 14.87 -3.06 15.02
C SER A 27 14.31 -2.78 13.62
N SER A 28 15.18 -2.42 12.68
CA SER A 28 14.85 -2.53 11.26
C SER A 28 15.23 -3.93 10.78
N PRO A 29 14.28 -4.83 10.47
CA PRO A 29 14.62 -6.05 9.76
C PRO A 29 15.21 -5.67 8.40
N SER A 30 16.44 -6.11 8.14
CA SER A 30 17.12 -5.90 6.87
C SER A 30 16.28 -6.47 5.72
N LYS A 31 15.84 -5.61 4.80
CA LYS A 31 15.20 -6.02 3.54
C LYS A 31 16.20 -6.90 2.76
N PRO A 32 15.83 -8.09 2.28
CA PRO A 32 16.74 -8.92 1.51
C PRO A 32 17.08 -8.22 0.18
N PRO A 33 18.34 -8.32 -0.31
CA PRO A 33 18.68 -7.86 -1.64
C PRO A 33 18.04 -8.86 -2.62
N TYR A 34 17.02 -8.44 -3.36
CA TYR A 34 16.39 -9.36 -4.32
C TYR A 34 17.34 -9.63 -5.49
N GLY A 35 17.91 -10.83 -5.47
CA GLY A 35 18.57 -11.51 -6.57
C GLY A 35 17.59 -12.16 -7.54
N THR A 36 18.05 -12.23 -8.79
CA THR A 36 17.78 -13.16 -9.89
C THR A 36 16.45 -13.92 -9.94
N LEU A 37 15.70 -13.66 -11.02
CA LEU A 37 14.64 -14.54 -11.54
C LEU A 37 15.23 -15.95 -11.80
N GLY A 38 14.95 -16.89 -10.91
CA GLY A 38 15.32 -18.30 -11.05
C GLY A 38 14.15 -19.12 -11.60
N ASP A 39 14.35 -19.66 -12.80
CA ASP A 39 13.54 -20.72 -13.38
C ASP A 39 13.58 -21.97 -12.49
N GLY A 40 12.41 -22.54 -12.20
CA GLY A 40 12.29 -23.71 -11.32
C GLY A 40 11.00 -24.47 -11.59
N GLN A 41 10.94 -25.16 -12.73
CA GLN A 41 9.95 -26.21 -12.96
C GLN A 41 10.27 -27.39 -12.03
N ALA A 42 9.53 -27.49 -10.92
CA ALA A 42 9.44 -28.69 -10.12
C ALA A 42 8.49 -29.68 -10.80
N LYS A 43 9.05 -30.86 -11.08
CA LYS A 43 8.44 -32.06 -11.62
C LYS A 43 7.80 -32.86 -10.46
N LEU A 44 6.87 -33.76 -10.81
CA LEU A 44 6.36 -34.94 -10.07
C LEU A 44 5.12 -34.68 -9.17
N HIS A 45 4.12 -35.56 -9.00
CA HIS A 45 4.01 -37.02 -9.16
C HIS A 45 2.52 -37.44 -9.34
N ASP A 46 2.28 -38.50 -10.13
CA ASP A 46 1.11 -39.39 -10.00
C ASP A 46 1.21 -40.25 -8.73
N ARG A 47 0.10 -40.42 -7.98
CA ARG A 47 -0.50 -41.73 -7.66
C ARG A 47 -1.68 -41.68 -6.67
N HIS A 48 -2.54 -42.67 -6.89
CA HIS A 48 -3.77 -43.08 -6.21
C HIS A 48 -3.78 -43.18 -4.67
N THR A 49 -4.93 -42.75 -4.13
CA THR A 49 -5.88 -43.45 -3.22
C THR A 49 -5.35 -44.48 -2.21
N GLU A 50 -5.58 -44.23 -0.92
CA GLU A 50 -6.22 -45.20 0.00
C GLU A 50 -6.83 -44.49 1.23
N ALA A 51 -7.95 -45.04 1.70
CA ALA A 51 -8.78 -44.56 2.79
C ALA A 51 -8.22 -44.97 4.17
N GLY A 52 -8.41 -44.11 5.17
CA GLY A 52 -8.10 -44.41 6.56
C GLY A 52 -8.77 -43.41 7.51
N ARG A 53 -9.79 -43.88 8.22
CA ARG A 53 -10.68 -43.15 9.11
C ARG A 53 -10.11 -43.11 10.52
N HIS A 54 -9.73 -41.95 11.06
CA HIS A 54 -9.72 -41.72 12.51
C HIS A 54 -10.20 -40.30 12.82
N SER A 55 -11.26 -40.26 13.62
CA SER A 55 -11.87 -39.10 14.24
C SER A 55 -11.12 -38.85 15.55
N GLU A 56 -10.51 -37.68 15.71
CA GLU A 56 -10.22 -37.12 17.01
C GLU A 56 -10.44 -35.61 16.97
N SER A 57 -11.32 -35.20 17.86
CA SER A 57 -11.79 -33.84 18.08
C SER A 57 -10.75 -33.12 18.93
N GLU A 58 -10.03 -32.17 18.35
CA GLU A 58 -9.35 -31.13 19.12
C GLU A 58 -9.96 -29.77 18.79
N THR A 59 -10.74 -29.30 19.76
CA THR A 59 -11.19 -27.93 19.94
C THR A 59 -9.96 -27.02 20.01
N THR A 60 -9.56 -26.46 18.87
CA THR A 60 -8.72 -25.25 18.87
C THR A 60 -9.64 -24.05 18.79
N GLU A 61 -9.82 -23.43 19.94
CA GLU A 61 -10.39 -22.11 20.15
C GLU A 61 -9.79 -21.11 19.14
N ARG A 62 -10.53 -20.85 18.06
CA ARG A 62 -10.13 -19.88 17.04
C ARG A 62 -10.29 -18.49 17.63
N ALA A 63 -9.17 -17.98 18.14
CA ALA A 63 -8.97 -16.61 18.59
C ALA A 63 -9.82 -15.64 17.76
N ALA A 64 -10.69 -14.91 18.44
CA ALA A 64 -11.47 -13.84 17.84
C ALA A 64 -10.50 -12.86 17.18
N VAL A 65 -10.60 -12.75 15.85
CA VAL A 65 -9.91 -11.71 15.08
C VAL A 65 -10.40 -10.38 15.65
N PRO A 66 -9.52 -9.47 16.09
CA PRO A 66 -9.98 -8.15 16.50
C PRO A 66 -10.71 -7.55 15.30
N SER A 67 -11.97 -7.16 15.50
CA SER A 67 -12.73 -6.43 14.49
C SER A 67 -12.04 -5.09 14.28
N SER A 68 -11.10 -5.06 13.34
CA SER A 68 -10.50 -3.82 12.87
C SER A 68 -11.64 -2.97 12.33
N LYS A 69 -11.75 -1.74 12.85
CA LYS A 69 -12.69 -0.75 12.30
C LYS A 69 -12.52 -0.70 10.78
N PRO A 70 -13.63 -0.60 10.02
CA PRO A 70 -13.57 -0.44 8.57
C PRO A 70 -12.65 0.71 8.19
N ALA A 71 -11.80 0.51 7.18
CA ALA A 71 -10.98 1.61 6.69
C ALA A 71 -11.85 2.76 6.16
N ASP A 72 -11.37 3.99 6.33
CA ASP A 72 -12.14 5.17 5.97
C ASP A 72 -12.11 5.42 4.45
N LYS A 73 -11.00 5.08 3.79
CA LYS A 73 -10.83 5.27 2.34
C LYS A 73 -9.72 4.42 1.75
N VAL A 74 -9.85 4.17 0.45
CA VAL A 74 -8.81 3.65 -0.43
C VAL A 74 -8.25 4.81 -1.26
N ILE A 75 -6.94 4.89 -1.36
CA ILE A 75 -6.22 5.88 -2.16
C ILE A 75 -5.47 5.16 -3.27
N VAL A 76 -5.71 5.56 -4.52
CA VAL A 76 -4.96 5.14 -5.69
C VAL A 76 -3.95 6.23 -6.02
N TYR A 77 -2.69 5.97 -5.71
CA TYR A 77 -1.59 6.85 -6.06
C TYR A 77 -1.05 6.52 -7.45
N TYR A 78 -0.80 7.55 -8.24
CA TYR A 78 0.05 7.49 -9.42
C TYR A 78 1.29 8.36 -9.18
N PHE A 79 2.42 7.70 -8.88
CA PHE A 79 3.70 8.37 -8.66
C PHE A 79 4.41 8.57 -9.99
N HIS A 80 4.94 9.77 -10.21
CA HIS A 80 5.67 10.14 -11.40
C HIS A 80 6.75 11.19 -11.11
N PRO A 81 7.83 11.27 -11.91
CA PRO A 81 8.75 12.40 -11.83
C PRO A 81 8.15 13.62 -12.54
N ARG A 82 8.78 14.79 -12.45
CA ARG A 82 8.35 16.02 -13.14
C ARG A 82 8.36 15.84 -14.65
N SER A 83 9.38 15.17 -15.19
CA SER A 83 9.47 14.86 -16.61
C SER A 83 8.50 13.73 -16.96
N ARG A 84 7.64 13.93 -17.95
CA ARG A 84 6.63 12.93 -18.34
C ARG A 84 6.78 12.57 -19.80
N ASP A 85 6.93 11.28 -20.05
CA ASP A 85 6.90 10.68 -21.38
C ASP A 85 5.46 10.32 -21.78
N PHE A 86 5.29 9.86 -23.02
CA PHE A 86 3.98 9.42 -23.50
C PHE A 86 3.44 8.24 -22.68
N SER A 87 4.30 7.27 -22.35
CA SER A 87 3.90 6.07 -21.60
C SER A 87 3.34 6.40 -20.22
N GLY A 88 3.96 7.35 -19.50
CA GLY A 88 3.49 7.79 -18.18
C GLY A 88 2.18 8.57 -18.25
N ARG A 89 1.99 9.42 -19.27
CA ARG A 89 0.69 10.10 -19.46
C ARG A 89 -0.42 9.10 -19.80
N LEU A 90 -0.11 8.13 -20.66
CA LEU A 90 -1.06 7.10 -21.05
C LEU A 90 -1.48 6.22 -19.87
N MET A 91 -0.52 5.78 -19.05
CA MET A 91 -0.78 5.02 -17.84
C MET A 91 -1.70 5.78 -16.88
N GLU A 92 -1.42 7.05 -16.59
CA GLU A 92 -2.26 7.86 -15.70
C GLU A 92 -3.68 7.98 -16.24
N SER A 93 -3.85 8.23 -17.54
CA SER A 93 -5.17 8.29 -18.18
C SER A 93 -5.91 6.97 -18.04
N PHE A 94 -5.26 5.84 -18.29
CA PHE A 94 -5.92 4.55 -18.17
C PHE A 94 -6.33 4.20 -16.73
N VAL A 95 -5.52 4.61 -15.75
CA VAL A 95 -5.89 4.49 -14.33
C VAL A 95 -7.13 5.33 -14.06
N LYS A 96 -7.14 6.63 -14.42
CA LYS A 96 -8.31 7.51 -14.22
C LYS A 96 -9.57 6.94 -14.85
N ASP A 97 -9.50 6.57 -16.13
CA ASP A 97 -10.61 5.95 -16.86
C ASP A 97 -11.14 4.70 -16.12
N ALA A 98 -10.25 3.84 -15.62
CA ALA A 98 -10.62 2.63 -14.91
C ALA A 98 -11.38 2.92 -13.60
N LEU A 99 -10.95 3.96 -12.88
CA LEU A 99 -11.59 4.39 -11.63
C LEU A 99 -12.94 5.05 -11.88
N GLU A 100 -13.01 5.96 -12.85
CA GLU A 100 -14.23 6.71 -13.16
C GLU A 100 -15.35 5.81 -13.69
N LYS A 101 -15.00 4.79 -14.47
CA LYS A 101 -15.97 3.87 -15.09
C LYS A 101 -16.72 3.00 -14.08
N ASP A 102 -16.04 2.48 -13.07
CA ASP A 102 -16.60 1.47 -12.15
C ASP A 102 -16.85 2.02 -10.74
N PHE A 103 -16.18 3.12 -10.34
CA PHE A 103 -16.15 3.58 -8.95
C PHE A 103 -16.56 5.05 -8.80
N GLY A 104 -17.31 5.60 -9.76
CA GLY A 104 -17.79 6.98 -9.71
C GLY A 104 -18.54 7.34 -8.42
N ALA A 105 -19.29 6.39 -7.84
CA ALA A 105 -19.97 6.59 -6.56
C ALA A 105 -18.99 6.68 -5.38
N ASP A 106 -18.00 5.79 -5.30
CA ASP A 106 -16.99 5.80 -4.23
C ASP A 106 -16.06 7.01 -4.34
N LEU A 107 -15.74 7.45 -5.56
CA LEU A 107 -15.02 8.70 -5.82
C LEU A 107 -15.81 9.90 -5.30
N LYS A 108 -17.11 10.01 -5.64
CA LYS A 108 -17.99 11.10 -5.16
C LYS A 108 -18.14 11.12 -3.65
N ARG A 109 -18.20 9.95 -3.02
CA ARG A 109 -18.32 9.81 -1.55
C ARG A 109 -16.99 9.96 -0.81
N GLY A 110 -15.85 10.04 -1.52
CA GLY A 110 -14.52 10.12 -0.94
C GLY A 110 -14.03 8.83 -0.27
N ARG A 111 -14.72 7.70 -0.53
CA ARG A 111 -14.26 6.35 -0.14
C ARG A 111 -13.11 5.87 -1.03
N LEU A 112 -13.09 6.32 -2.28
CA LEU A 112 -11.98 6.14 -3.19
C LEU A 112 -11.42 7.51 -3.55
N VAL A 113 -10.09 7.65 -3.56
CA VAL A 113 -9.42 8.90 -3.93
C VAL A 113 -8.30 8.59 -4.90
N PHE A 114 -8.25 9.29 -6.03
CA PHE A 114 -7.10 9.23 -6.94
C PHE A 114 -6.13 10.38 -6.66
N ARG A 115 -4.83 10.10 -6.59
CA ARG A 115 -3.78 11.12 -6.39
C ARG A 115 -2.62 10.94 -7.36
N SER A 116 -2.41 11.93 -8.22
CA SER A 116 -1.22 12.05 -9.05
C SER A 116 -0.14 12.79 -8.27
N VAL A 117 1.00 12.14 -8.02
CA VAL A 117 2.04 12.65 -7.11
C VAL A 117 3.38 12.78 -7.83
N ASN A 118 3.88 14.01 -7.88
CA ASN A 118 5.22 14.30 -8.37
C ASN A 118 6.28 14.02 -7.29
N THR A 119 7.08 12.96 -7.48
CA THR A 119 8.12 12.52 -6.53
C THR A 119 9.40 13.35 -6.57
N ASP A 120 9.57 14.23 -7.57
CA ASP A 120 10.72 15.16 -7.59
C ASP A 120 10.57 16.30 -6.57
N LYS A 121 9.35 16.51 -6.06
CA LYS A 121 9.08 17.51 -5.03
C LYS A 121 9.62 17.03 -3.67
N PRO A 122 10.38 17.85 -2.93
CA PRO A 122 10.99 17.44 -1.66
C PRO A 122 10.00 16.80 -0.68
N GLU A 123 8.79 17.37 -0.56
CA GLU A 123 7.74 16.89 0.33
C GLU A 123 7.21 15.49 -0.03
N ASN A 124 7.42 15.00 -1.26
CA ASN A 124 6.94 13.70 -1.73
C ASN A 124 8.05 12.66 -1.89
N ARG A 125 9.33 13.01 -1.64
CA ARG A 125 10.46 12.10 -1.85
C ARG A 125 10.42 10.87 -0.94
N HIS A 126 9.87 11.02 0.27
CA HIS A 126 9.70 9.94 1.24
C HIS A 126 8.96 8.73 0.66
N PHE A 127 7.99 8.93 -0.23
CA PHE A 127 7.24 7.84 -0.84
C PHE A 127 8.10 6.84 -1.63
N ILE A 128 9.27 7.27 -2.13
CA ILE A 128 10.19 6.39 -2.83
C ILE A 128 10.65 5.26 -1.90
N ASP A 129 11.01 5.59 -0.68
CA ASP A 129 11.51 4.64 0.32
C ASP A 129 10.37 3.86 0.98
N ASP A 130 9.25 4.54 1.27
CA ASP A 130 8.09 3.95 1.95
C ASP A 130 7.49 2.79 1.14
N TYR A 131 7.35 2.98 -0.17
CA TYR A 131 6.74 1.99 -1.07
C TYR A 131 7.75 1.25 -1.95
N GLY A 132 9.05 1.54 -1.83
CA GLY A 132 10.08 0.98 -2.71
C GLY A 132 9.79 1.29 -4.19
N LEU A 133 9.49 2.55 -4.50
CA LEU A 133 8.99 2.93 -5.83
C LEU A 133 10.08 2.84 -6.90
N HIS A 134 9.66 2.38 -8.08
CA HIS A 134 10.35 2.71 -9.32
C HIS A 134 9.90 4.09 -9.83
N ILE A 135 10.60 4.62 -10.84
CA ILE A 135 10.41 5.96 -11.44
C ILE A 135 8.93 6.32 -11.61
N ARG A 136 8.10 5.38 -12.09
CA ARG A 136 6.64 5.53 -12.19
C ARG A 136 5.95 4.32 -11.59
N SER A 137 4.97 4.54 -10.72
CA SER A 137 4.31 3.46 -9.98
C SER A 137 2.84 3.76 -9.73
N VAL A 138 2.01 2.72 -9.74
CA VAL A 138 0.60 2.77 -9.31
C VAL A 138 0.52 2.02 -7.98
N VAL A 139 0.12 2.69 -6.91
CA VAL A 139 0.02 2.10 -5.57
C VAL A 139 -1.40 2.22 -5.05
N LEU A 140 -1.94 1.14 -4.53
CA LEU A 140 -3.16 1.14 -3.71
C LEU A 140 -2.74 1.28 -2.25
N SER A 141 -3.40 2.17 -1.52
CA SER A 141 -3.18 2.41 -0.10
C SER A 141 -4.54 2.44 0.59
N GLU A 142 -4.68 1.67 1.65
CA GLU A 142 -5.87 1.68 2.49
C GLU A 142 -5.59 2.46 3.76
N SER A 143 -6.49 3.39 4.11
CA SER A 143 -6.28 4.28 5.26
C SER A 143 -7.47 4.31 6.21
N LEU A 144 -7.15 4.30 7.51
CA LEU A 144 -8.07 4.47 8.63
C LEU A 144 -7.54 5.55 9.57
N GLY A 145 -8.35 6.58 9.82
CA GLY A 145 -7.99 7.71 10.67
C GLY A 145 -6.74 8.45 10.18
N GLY A 146 -6.48 8.46 8.88
CA GLY A 146 -5.30 9.09 8.27
C GLY A 146 -4.01 8.27 8.41
N ARG A 147 -4.06 7.07 9.00
CA ARG A 147 -2.95 6.12 9.03
C ARG A 147 -3.14 5.07 7.94
N GLU A 148 -2.06 4.68 7.27
CA GLU A 148 -2.10 3.57 6.32
C GLU A 148 -2.19 2.23 7.06
N LEU A 149 -3.07 1.35 6.59
CA LEU A 149 -3.24 -0.02 7.10
C LEU A 149 -2.47 -1.03 6.26
N ARG A 150 -2.56 -0.89 4.93
CA ARG A 150 -1.84 -1.72 3.97
C ARG A 150 -1.70 -1.00 2.64
N HIS A 151 -0.74 -1.44 1.84
CA HIS A 151 -0.57 -0.98 0.47
C HIS A 151 -0.16 -2.11 -0.48
N LYS A 152 -0.29 -1.84 -1.78
CA LYS A 152 0.19 -2.72 -2.84
C LYS A 152 0.67 -1.90 -4.03
N ASN A 153 1.91 -2.15 -4.47
CA ASN A 153 2.42 -1.65 -5.74
C ASN A 153 1.94 -2.54 -6.88
N LEU A 154 1.18 -1.98 -7.82
CA LEU A 154 0.58 -2.71 -8.94
C LEU A 154 1.57 -2.89 -10.10
N VAL A 155 2.71 -3.53 -9.87
CA VAL A 155 3.81 -3.66 -10.85
C VAL A 155 3.36 -4.19 -12.22
N ARG A 156 2.36 -5.09 -12.24
CA ARG A 156 1.82 -5.71 -13.47
C ARG A 156 1.17 -4.72 -14.45
N VAL A 157 0.83 -3.50 -14.02
CA VAL A 157 0.25 -2.49 -14.95
C VAL A 157 1.17 -2.22 -16.14
N TRP A 158 2.49 -2.23 -15.94
CA TRP A 158 3.45 -1.96 -17.02
C TRP A 158 3.47 -3.06 -18.09
N ALA A 159 3.33 -4.33 -17.69
CA ALA A 159 3.20 -5.44 -18.62
C ALA A 159 1.90 -5.38 -19.43
N LEU A 160 0.88 -4.69 -18.91
CA LEU A 160 -0.44 -4.58 -19.54
C LEU A 160 -0.65 -3.27 -20.32
N LEU A 161 0.35 -2.38 -20.39
CA LEU A 161 0.18 -1.03 -20.97
C LEU A 161 -0.32 -1.05 -22.42
N ARG A 162 0.05 -2.05 -23.21
CA ARG A 162 -0.40 -2.21 -24.62
C ARG A 162 -1.80 -2.83 -24.74
N TYR A 163 -2.38 -3.29 -23.65
CA TYR A 163 -3.66 -4.00 -23.60
C TYR A 163 -4.64 -3.24 -22.70
N LYS A 164 -5.13 -2.08 -23.17
CA LYS A 164 -5.97 -1.14 -22.40
C LYS A 164 -7.04 -1.85 -21.58
N ASP A 165 -7.86 -2.69 -22.22
CA ASP A 165 -8.97 -3.36 -21.54
C ASP A 165 -8.50 -4.32 -20.43
N LYS A 166 -7.40 -5.05 -20.65
CA LYS A 166 -6.83 -5.96 -19.64
C LYS A 166 -6.25 -5.18 -18.48
N LEU A 167 -5.58 -4.06 -18.75
CA LEU A 167 -5.02 -3.16 -17.75
C LEU A 167 -6.13 -2.55 -16.89
N GLN A 168 -7.19 -2.05 -17.51
CA GLN A 168 -8.32 -1.45 -16.79
C GLN A 168 -9.01 -2.47 -15.92
N LYS A 169 -9.32 -3.66 -16.46
CA LYS A 169 -9.90 -4.76 -15.67
C LYS A 169 -9.02 -5.16 -14.49
N TYR A 170 -7.70 -5.21 -14.68
CA TYR A 170 -6.75 -5.52 -13.61
C TYR A 170 -6.82 -4.46 -12.50
N ILE A 171 -6.74 -3.17 -12.84
CA ILE A 171 -6.84 -2.08 -11.85
C ILE A 171 -8.20 -2.10 -11.14
N GLN A 172 -9.30 -2.31 -11.88
CA GLN A 172 -10.64 -2.39 -11.30
C GLN A 172 -10.77 -3.56 -10.32
N GLY A 173 -10.22 -4.73 -10.66
CA GLY A 173 -10.20 -5.89 -9.76
C GLY A 173 -9.44 -5.59 -8.46
N GLU A 174 -8.25 -5.00 -8.58
CA GLU A 174 -7.41 -4.65 -7.42
C GLU A 174 -8.07 -3.59 -6.53
N VAL A 175 -8.67 -2.55 -7.11
CA VAL A 175 -9.39 -1.50 -6.37
C VAL A 175 -10.63 -2.05 -5.69
N ARG A 176 -11.41 -2.89 -6.37
CA ARG A 176 -12.60 -3.54 -5.80
C ARG A 176 -12.23 -4.39 -4.59
N ALA A 177 -11.18 -5.20 -4.69
CA ALA A 177 -10.68 -6.00 -3.57
C ALA A 177 -10.29 -5.13 -2.36
N TYR A 178 -9.71 -3.94 -2.58
CA TYR A 178 -9.39 -2.99 -1.51
C TYR A 178 -10.64 -2.35 -0.89
N LEU A 179 -11.69 -2.07 -1.68
CA LEU A 179 -12.93 -1.46 -1.21
C LEU A 179 -13.89 -2.43 -0.50
N GLU A 180 -13.88 -3.72 -0.87
CA GLU A 180 -14.70 -4.77 -0.27
C GLU A 180 -14.15 -5.31 1.04
N ALA A 181 -12.85 -5.15 1.26
CA ALA A 181 -12.18 -5.58 2.48
C ALA A 181 -12.21 -4.51 3.60
N GLN A 182 -12.99 -3.45 3.42
CA GLN A 182 -13.30 -2.44 4.45
C GLN A 182 -14.43 -2.92 5.36
#